data_AF-A0A846G791-F1
#
_entry.id   AF-A0A846G791-F1
#
_cell.length_a   1.000
_cell.length_b   1.000
_cell.length_c   1.000
_cell.angle_alpha   90.00
_cell.angle_beta   90.00
_cell.angle_gamma   90.00
#
_symmetry.space_group_name_H-M   'P 1'
#
loop_
_entity.id
_entity.type
_entity.pdbx_description
1 polymer ?
#
loop_
_entity_poly.entity_id
_entity_poly.type
_entity_poly.pdbx_seq_one_letter_code
_entity_poly.pdbx_strand_id
1 'polypeptide(L)'
;MTIKYQNKCILNVKKADNLMNVYLNADSGEANGTLFGYSTNGLGAAPPNATVDLVPALQGIGGSGKLSIIGANFSGGGSMEVEIITDSTSHQVVNENLGAFTSKMWSVDIQKN
;
A
#
# COMPACT_ATOMS: atom_id res chain seq x y z
N MET A 1 9.62 9.33 2.33
CA MET A 1 10.55 8.18 2.53
C MET A 1 10.75 7.54 1.18
N THR A 2 11.96 7.10 0.85
CA THR A 2 12.25 6.42 -0.41
C THR A 2 12.71 4.99 -0.14
N ILE A 3 12.03 4.02 -0.72
CA ILE A 3 12.37 2.59 -0.68
C ILE A 3 13.05 2.21 -1.99
N LYS A 4 14.21 1.56 -1.87
CA LYS A 4 15.01 1.13 -3.01
C LYS A 4 14.88 -0.37 -3.24
N TYR A 5 14.84 -0.78 -4.51
CA TYR A 5 14.77 -2.19 -4.92
C TYR A 5 15.64 -2.48 -6.15
N GLN A 6 16.04 -3.74 -6.34
CA GLN A 6 16.74 -4.19 -7.55
C GLN A 6 15.89 -5.15 -8.37
N ASN A 7 15.48 -6.27 -7.77
CA ASN A 7 14.82 -7.38 -8.46
C ASN A 7 13.43 -7.66 -7.90
N LYS A 8 13.22 -7.42 -6.60
CA LYS A 8 11.97 -7.73 -5.91
C LYS A 8 11.42 -6.50 -5.20
N CYS A 9 10.13 -6.26 -5.38
CA CYS A 9 9.37 -5.27 -4.64
C CYS A 9 7.93 -5.77 -4.47
N ILE A 10 7.57 -6.17 -3.24
CA ILE A 10 6.25 -6.73 -2.94
C ILE A 10 5.56 -5.83 -1.93
N LEU A 11 4.34 -5.41 -2.25
CA LEU A 11 3.39 -4.87 -1.26
C LEU A 11 2.82 -6.04 -0.46
N ASN A 12 2.87 -5.97 0.86
CA ASN A 12 2.21 -6.92 1.75
C ASN A 12 1.25 -6.20 2.68
N VAL A 13 -0.05 -6.38 2.44
CA VAL A 13 -1.13 -5.89 3.30
C VAL A 13 -1.39 -6.96 4.36
N LYS A 14 -0.80 -6.76 5.53
CA LYS A 14 -0.97 -7.66 6.68
C LYS A 14 -2.35 -7.49 7.32
N LYS A 15 -2.82 -6.24 7.39
CA LYS A 15 -4.12 -5.91 7.95
C LYS A 15 -4.73 -4.69 7.29
N ALA A 16 -6.01 -4.78 6.95
CA ALA A 16 -6.82 -3.67 6.49
C ALA A 16 -8.25 -3.87 6.98
N ASP A 17 -8.57 -3.25 8.12
CA ASP A 17 -9.94 -3.26 8.63
C ASP A 17 -10.79 -2.27 7.84
N ASN A 18 -12.01 -2.64 7.45
CA ASN A 18 -12.97 -1.78 6.74
C ASN A 18 -12.58 -1.38 5.30
N LEU A 19 -11.67 -0.42 5.11
CA LEU A 19 -11.32 0.07 3.77
C LEU A 19 -9.83 0.38 3.62
N MET A 20 -9.23 -0.14 2.55
CA MET A 20 -7.89 0.25 2.13
C MET A 20 -7.77 0.23 0.61
N ASN A 21 -7.27 1.32 0.04
CA ASN A 21 -6.90 1.40 -1.38
C ASN A 21 -5.42 1.75 -1.51
N VAL A 22 -4.75 1.09 -2.45
CA VAL A 22 -3.34 1.33 -2.76
C VAL A 22 -3.21 1.67 -4.24
N TYR A 23 -2.53 2.77 -4.52
CA TYR A 23 -2.30 3.31 -5.85
C TYR A 23 -0.81 3.42 -6.10
N LEU A 24 -0.39 3.08 -7.31
CA LEU A 24 0.92 3.46 -7.83
C LEU A 24 0.73 4.60 -8.84
N ASN A 25 1.47 5.68 -8.62
CA ASN A 25 1.45 6.86 -9.46
C ASN A 25 2.84 6.99 -10.10
N ALA A 26 2.90 7.19 -11.41
CA ALA A 26 4.15 7.54 -12.07
C ALA A 26 4.59 8.95 -11.68
N ASP A 27 5.89 9.17 -11.57
CA ASP A 27 6.45 10.52 -11.34
C ASP A 27 6.16 11.46 -12.53
N SER A 28 5.91 10.89 -13.71
CA SER A 28 5.63 11.61 -14.96
C SER A 28 4.17 12.09 -15.12
N GLY A 29 3.28 11.76 -14.17
CA GLY A 29 1.87 12.15 -14.25
C GLY A 29 0.99 11.29 -15.19
N GLU A 30 1.54 10.22 -15.79
CA GLU A 30 0.75 9.24 -16.55
C GLU A 30 0.22 8.08 -15.68
N ALA A 31 -0.95 7.58 -16.10
CA ALA A 31 -1.85 6.56 -15.52
C ALA A 31 -1.59 6.02 -14.10
N ASN A 32 -2.59 6.24 -13.26
CA ASN A 32 -2.74 5.69 -11.91
C ASN A 32 -3.23 4.23 -11.98
N GLY A 33 -2.45 3.29 -11.45
CA GLY A 33 -2.90 1.91 -11.28
C GLY A 33 -3.37 1.67 -9.85
N THR A 34 -4.63 1.25 -9.66
CA THR A 34 -5.04 0.63 -8.38
C THR A 34 -4.36 -0.72 -8.29
N LEU A 35 -3.46 -0.87 -7.31
CA LEU A 35 -2.72 -2.10 -7.07
C LEU A 35 -3.48 -3.05 -6.14
N PHE A 36 -4.19 -2.46 -5.18
CA PHE A 36 -4.98 -3.18 -4.20
C PHE A 36 -6.17 -2.32 -3.81
N GLY A 37 -7.34 -2.95 -3.70
CA GLY A 37 -8.54 -2.32 -3.21
C GLY A 37 -9.29 -3.31 -2.33
N TYR A 38 -9.61 -2.87 -1.13
CA TYR A 38 -10.43 -3.61 -0.19
C TYR A 38 -11.45 -2.67 0.44
N SER A 39 -12.70 -3.13 0.49
CA SER A 39 -13.78 -2.44 1.15
C SER A 39 -14.79 -3.46 1.67
N THR A 40 -15.16 -3.30 2.94
CA THR A 40 -16.26 -4.02 3.57
C THR A 40 -17.08 -3.07 4.41
N ASN A 41 -18.35 -3.42 4.60
CA ASN A 41 -19.20 -2.76 5.57
C ASN A 41 -19.14 -3.54 6.90
N GLY A 42 -18.79 -2.88 8.00
CA GLY A 42 -18.73 -3.49 9.34
C GLY A 42 -17.36 -4.09 9.70
N LEU A 43 -17.34 -5.10 10.59
CA LEU A 43 -16.13 -5.65 11.23
C LEU A 43 -15.25 -6.54 10.34
N GLY A 44 -15.36 -6.44 9.02
CA GLY A 44 -14.55 -7.28 8.12
C GLY A 44 -13.12 -6.74 7.97
N ALA A 45 -12.16 -7.65 7.88
CA ALA A 45 -10.77 -7.36 7.57
C ALA A 45 -10.39 -8.01 6.23
N ALA A 46 -9.49 -7.36 5.48
CA ALA A 46 -8.91 -7.98 4.29
C ALA A 46 -8.26 -9.32 4.66
N PRO A 47 -8.17 -10.28 3.71
CA PRO A 47 -7.41 -11.50 3.92
C PRO A 47 -6.01 -11.16 4.45
N PRO A 48 -5.56 -11.80 5.54
CA PRO A 48 -4.26 -11.50 6.10
C PRO A 48 -3.16 -11.83 5.09
N ASN A 49 -2.16 -10.94 4.98
CA ASN A 49 -1.02 -11.06 4.08
C ASN A 49 -1.39 -11.09 2.59
N ALA A 50 -2.33 -10.24 2.17
CA ALA A 50 -2.57 -10.02 0.74
C ALA A 50 -1.32 -9.39 0.12
N THR A 51 -0.72 -10.07 -0.86
CA THR A 51 0.53 -9.63 -1.51
C THR A 51 0.31 -9.21 -2.95
N VAL A 52 1.03 -8.18 -3.39
CA VAL A 52 1.06 -7.72 -4.78
C VAL A 52 2.51 -7.51 -5.21
N ASP A 53 2.92 -8.15 -6.30
CA ASP A 53 4.21 -7.88 -6.93
C ASP A 53 4.16 -6.54 -7.68
N LEU A 54 4.98 -5.58 -7.23
CA LEU A 54 5.02 -4.24 -7.79
C LEU A 54 5.99 -4.14 -8.98
N VAL A 55 6.87 -5.11 -9.18
CA VAL A 55 7.95 -5.02 -10.18
C VAL A 55 7.41 -4.79 -11.59
N PRO A 56 6.40 -5.53 -12.10
CA PRO A 56 5.86 -5.29 -13.44
C PRO A 56 5.26 -3.89 -13.58
N ALA A 57 4.52 -3.42 -12.56
CA ALA A 57 3.89 -2.11 -12.58
C ALA A 57 4.92 -0.99 -12.55
N LEU A 58 5.94 -1.10 -11.69
CA LEU A 58 7.06 -0.15 -11.61
C LEU A 58 7.86 -0.12 -12.91
N GLN A 59 8.14 -1.28 -13.52
CA GLN A 59 8.81 -1.33 -14.82
C GLN A 59 8.01 -0.62 -15.92
N GLY A 60 6.68 -0.75 -15.90
CA GLY A 60 5.78 -0.05 -16.83
C GLY A 60 5.84 1.48 -16.74
N ILE A 61 6.31 2.03 -15.61
CA ILE A 61 6.41 3.48 -15.36
C ILE A 61 7.85 4.00 -15.22
N GLY A 62 8.84 3.25 -15.72
CA GLY A 62 10.25 3.68 -15.73
C GLY A 62 11.08 3.25 -14.52
N GLY A 63 10.56 2.33 -13.70
CA GLY A 63 11.25 1.74 -12.55
C GLY A 63 11.17 2.56 -11.26
N SER A 64 10.46 3.69 -11.28
CA SER A 64 10.24 4.53 -10.09
C SER A 64 8.81 5.05 -10.06
N GLY A 65 8.29 5.27 -8.88
CA GLY A 65 6.98 5.89 -8.71
C GLY A 65 6.59 6.06 -7.25
N LYS A 66 5.46 6.74 -7.04
CA LYS A 66 4.92 7.03 -5.72
C LYS A 66 3.76 6.12 -5.37
N LEU A 67 3.95 5.32 -4.34
CA LEU A 67 2.90 4.50 -3.75
C LEU A 67 2.09 5.34 -2.77
N SER A 68 0.78 5.42 -2.98
CA SER A 68 -0.16 6.08 -2.10
C SER A 68 -1.12 5.06 -1.50
N ILE A 69 -1.24 5.04 -0.17
CA ILE A 69 -2.11 4.14 0.57
C ILE A 69 -3.14 5.00 1.27
N ILE A 70 -4.42 4.73 1.02
CA ILE A 70 -5.54 5.41 1.67
C ILE A 70 -6.27 4.37 2.50
N GLY A 71 -6.26 4.55 3.82
CA GLY A 71 -7.04 3.74 4.76
C GLY A 71 -8.19 4.57 5.29
N ALA A 72 -9.37 3.95 5.38
CA ALA A 72 -10.51 4.55 6.04
C ALA A 72 -11.19 3.55 6.95
N ASN A 73 -11.74 4.07 8.03
CA ASN A 73 -12.39 3.27 9.04
C ASN A 73 -13.75 3.87 9.41
N PHE A 74 -14.70 2.99 9.73
CA PHE A 74 -16.08 3.36 10.04
C PHE A 74 -16.37 3.21 11.54
N SER A 75 -17.55 2.71 11.90
CA SER A 75 -17.92 2.41 13.28
C SER A 75 -16.99 1.35 13.88
N GLY A 76 -16.50 1.61 15.11
CA GLY A 76 -15.77 0.61 15.91
C GLY A 76 -14.23 0.75 15.95
N GLY A 77 -13.63 1.63 15.15
CA GLY A 77 -12.16 1.64 15.05
C GLY A 77 -11.65 0.52 14.12
N GLY A 78 -10.37 0.56 13.80
CA GLY A 78 -9.75 -0.43 12.91
C GLY A 78 -8.24 -0.26 12.85
N SER A 79 -7.56 -1.28 12.37
CA SER A 79 -6.11 -1.34 12.26
C SER A 79 -5.70 -1.52 10.82
N MET A 80 -4.63 -0.81 10.45
CA MET A 80 -4.03 -0.83 9.14
C MET A 80 -2.56 -1.22 9.31
N GLU A 81 -2.13 -2.28 8.63
CA GLU A 81 -0.75 -2.73 8.63
C GLU A 81 -0.32 -3.11 7.21
N VAL A 82 0.65 -2.35 6.70
CA VAL A 82 1.20 -2.51 5.35
C VAL A 82 2.72 -2.42 5.43
N GLU A 83 3.39 -3.36 4.79
CA GLU A 83 4.82 -3.31 4.55
C GLU A 83 5.13 -3.45 3.06
N ILE A 84 6.32 -3.01 2.70
CA ILE A 84 6.92 -3.29 1.39
C ILE A 84 8.15 -4.15 1.62
N ILE A 85 8.22 -5.28 0.93
CA ILE A 85 9.34 -6.21 0.98
C ILE A 85 10.15 -6.04 -0.30
N THR A 86 11.36 -5.50 -0.17
CA THR A 86 12.34 -5.49 -1.26
C THR A 86 13.36 -6.61 -1.07
N ASP A 87 14.09 -6.98 -2.13
CA ASP A 87 15.16 -8.00 -2.25
C ASP A 87 15.51 -8.86 -1.00
N SER A 88 15.81 -8.27 0.17
CA SER A 88 15.85 -8.98 1.47
C SER A 88 15.43 -8.15 2.69
N THR A 89 14.73 -7.02 2.48
CA THR A 89 14.39 -6.06 3.54
C THR A 89 12.89 -5.80 3.57
N SER A 90 12.29 -5.86 4.77
CA SER A 90 10.93 -5.35 4.98
C SER A 90 10.97 -3.89 5.45
N HIS A 91 10.11 -3.08 4.86
CA HIS A 91 9.90 -1.68 5.18
C HIS A 91 8.47 -1.50 5.66
N GLN A 92 8.27 -1.25 6.96
CA GLN A 92 6.95 -0.95 7.50
C GLN A 92 6.50 0.42 6.99
N VAL A 93 5.43 0.46 6.19
CA VAL A 93 4.91 1.71 5.61
C VAL A 93 3.74 2.24 6.41
N VAL A 94 2.88 1.34 6.90
CA VAL A 94 1.73 1.67 7.75
C VAL A 94 1.68 0.67 8.90
N ASN A 95 1.57 1.16 10.13
CA ASN A 95 1.25 0.35 11.31
C ASN A 95 0.49 1.24 12.30
N GLU A 96 -0.80 1.41 12.05
CA GLU A 96 -1.62 2.36 12.79
C GLU A 96 -3.00 1.81 13.10
N ASN A 97 -3.54 2.24 14.24
CA ASN A 97 -4.95 2.11 14.55
C ASN A 97 -5.65 3.40 14.15
N LEU A 98 -6.65 3.30 13.27
CA LEU A 98 -7.54 4.40 12.92
C LEU A 98 -8.74 4.41 13.86
N GLY A 99 -9.05 5.60 14.37
CA GLY A 99 -10.27 5.85 15.14
C GLY A 99 -11.53 5.59 14.32
N ALA A 100 -12.68 5.64 14.99
CA ALA A 100 -13.95 5.54 14.30
C ALA A 100 -14.13 6.74 13.33
N PHE A 101 -14.74 6.49 12.17
CA PHE A 101 -15.04 7.51 11.15
C PHE A 101 -13.83 8.38 10.76
N THR A 102 -12.66 7.75 10.64
CA THR A 102 -11.40 8.41 10.33
C THR A 102 -10.82 7.85 9.04
N SER A 103 -10.19 8.72 8.26
CA SER A 103 -9.38 8.33 7.10
C SER A 103 -7.99 8.93 7.19
N LYS A 104 -7.00 8.22 6.65
CA LYS A 104 -5.63 8.71 6.55
C LYS A 104 -5.01 8.26 5.23
N MET A 105 -4.11 9.09 4.72
CA MET A 105 -3.29 8.76 3.56
C MET A 105 -1.83 8.69 3.97
N TRP A 106 -1.14 7.67 3.48
CA TRP A 106 0.30 7.50 3.57
C TRP A 106 0.89 7.46 2.16
N SER A 107 2.13 7.89 2.02
CA SER A 107 2.83 7.80 0.74
C SER A 107 4.30 7.48 0.90
N VAL A 108 4.83 6.67 -0.01
CA VAL A 108 6.24 6.31 -0.08
C VAL A 108 6.71 6.31 -1.52
N ASP A 109 7.90 6.83 -1.75
CA ASP A 109 8.53 6.80 -3.07
C ASP A 109 9.25 5.46 -3.21
N ILE A 110 9.09 4.79 -4.35
CA ILE A 110 9.77 3.54 -4.68
C ILE A 110 10.66 3.79 -5.88
N GLN A 111 11.92 3.40 -5.78
CA GLN A 111 12.91 3.65 -6.83
C GLN A 111 13.77 2.42 -7.10
N LYS A 112 13.93 2.08 -8.37
CA LYS A 112 14.90 1.07 -8.79
C LYS A 112 16.33 1.59 -8.59
N ASN A 113 17.17 0.75 -7.97
CA ASN A 113 18.62 0.98 -7.88
C ASN A 113 19.34 0.76 -9.21
#